data_AF-A0A1S2M3E7-F1
#
_entry.id   AF-A0A1S2M3E7-F1
#
_cell.length_a   1.000
_cell.length_b   1.000
_cell.length_c   1.000
_cell.angle_alpha   90.00
_cell.angle_beta   90.00
_cell.angle_gamma   90.00
#
_symmetry.space_group_name_H-M   'P 1'
#
loop_
_entity.id
_entity.type
_entity.pdbx_description
1 polymer ?
#
loop_
_entity_poly.entity_id
_entity_poly.type
_entity_poly.pdbx_seq_one_letter_code
_entity_poly.pdbx_strand_id
1 'polypeptide(L)'
;MKRIVIGGFIMLGGLLVTLTIILAGSIYATNITAWSGKSKLWHAIFGAKQYGNEVVQSLFLGFPFVVGILLTLLGLIILGQEYYKTFKDES
;
A
#
# COMPACT_ATOMS: atom_id res chain seq x y z
N MET A 1 -2.42 12.07 -23.62
CA MET A 1 -1.39 11.00 -23.62
C MET A 1 -0.32 11.13 -22.53
N LYS A 2 0.49 12.20 -22.44
CA LYS A 2 1.54 12.31 -21.39
C LYS A 2 1.01 12.13 -19.94
N ARG A 3 -0.15 12.72 -19.64
CA ARG A 3 -0.82 12.60 -18.33
C ARG A 3 -1.33 11.19 -18.03
N ILE A 4 -1.79 10.46 -19.04
CA ILE A 4 -2.19 9.04 -18.91
C ILE A 4 -0.99 8.19 -18.53
N VAL A 5 0.15 8.40 -19.21
CA VAL A 5 1.39 7.68 -18.89
C VAL A 5 1.84 7.96 -17.45
N ILE A 6 1.88 9.23 -17.04
CA ILE A 6 2.26 9.62 -15.67
C ILE A 6 1.30 9.03 -14.64
N GLY A 7 -0.01 9.17 -14.85
CA GLY A 7 -1.04 8.59 -13.97
C GLY A 7 -0.91 7.07 -13.86
N GLY A 8 -0.62 6.38 -14.98
CA GLY A 8 -0.35 4.95 -15.03
C GLY A 8 0.86 4.54 -14.22
N PHE A 9 2.00 5.23 -14.38
CA PHE A 9 3.21 4.95 -13.59
C PHE A 9 3.01 5.17 -12.09
N ILE A 10 2.33 6.25 -11.70
CA ILE A 10 2.06 6.54 -10.28
C ILE A 10 1.10 5.46 -9.71
N MET A 11 0.04 5.12 -10.45
CA MET A 11 -0.95 4.13 -10.02
C MET A 11 -0.30 2.75 -9.86
N LEU A 12 0.38 2.26 -10.90
CA LEU A 12 1.02 0.95 -10.90
C LEU A 12 2.18 0.88 -9.90
N GLY A 13 2.97 1.94 -9.77
CA GLY A 13 4.03 2.03 -8.78
C GLY A 13 3.50 1.92 -7.35
N GLY A 14 2.46 2.71 -7.02
CA GLY A 14 1.80 2.63 -5.72
C GLY A 14 1.19 1.25 -5.46
N LEU A 15 0.56 0.66 -6.47
CA LEU A 15 -0.08 -0.65 -6.38
C LEU A 15 0.97 -1.74 -6.10
N LEU A 16 2.07 -1.75 -6.86
CA LEU A 16 3.16 -2.70 -6.69
C LEU A 16 3.78 -2.60 -5.30
N VAL A 17 4.07 -1.38 -4.82
CA VAL A 17 4.57 -1.17 -3.45
C VAL A 17 3.61 -1.78 -2.42
N THR A 18 2.32 -1.49 -2.55
CA THR A 18 1.28 -1.96 -1.62
C THR A 18 1.20 -3.49 -1.62
N LEU A 19 1.15 -4.11 -2.80
CA LEU A 19 1.08 -5.56 -2.96
C LEU A 19 2.34 -6.27 -2.46
N THR A 20 3.52 -5.73 -2.75
CA THR A 20 4.78 -6.29 -2.25
C THR A 20 4.84 -6.25 -0.73
N ILE A 21 4.34 -5.18 -0.08
CA ILE A 21 4.29 -5.10 1.38
C ILE A 21 3.28 -6.11 1.95
N ILE A 22 2.13 -6.31 1.32
CA ILE A 22 1.17 -7.35 1.73
C ILE A 22 1.81 -8.74 1.63
N LEU A 23 2.52 -9.02 0.53
CA LEU A 23 3.23 -10.29 0.34
C LEU A 23 4.32 -10.49 1.40
N ALA A 24 5.18 -9.49 1.61
CA ALA A 24 6.23 -9.53 2.62
C ALA A 24 5.65 -9.71 4.03
N GLY A 25 4.59 -8.97 4.37
CA GLY A 25 3.87 -9.10 5.62
C GLY A 25 3.25 -10.49 5.80
N SER A 26 2.72 -11.09 4.74
CA SER A 26 2.12 -12.43 4.77
C SER A 26 3.15 -13.52 5.02
N ILE A 27 4.30 -13.43 4.34
CA ILE A 27 5.43 -14.35 4.52
C ILE A 27 6.00 -14.19 5.92
N TYR A 28 6.22 -12.96 6.39
CA TYR A 28 6.78 -12.71 7.72
C TYR A 28 5.82 -13.14 8.83
N ALA A 29 4.51 -12.94 8.64
CA ALA A 29 3.49 -13.33 9.61
C ALA A 29 3.50 -14.83 9.95
N THR A 30 3.97 -15.71 9.07
CA THR A 30 4.08 -17.14 9.39
C THR A 30 5.11 -17.41 10.51
N ASN A 31 6.13 -16.55 10.63
CA ASN A 31 7.23 -16.69 11.57
C ASN A 31 7.01 -15.97 12.91
N ILE A 32 6.00 -15.10 13.00
CA ILE A 32 5.67 -14.38 14.24
C ILE A 32 5.07 -15.37 15.25
N THR A 33 5.65 -15.45 16.44
CA THR A 33 5.17 -16.29 17.55
C THR A 33 4.57 -15.46 18.67
N ALA A 34 5.04 -14.23 18.84
CA ALA A 34 4.53 -13.27 19.81
C ALA A 34 3.59 -12.28 19.12
N TRP A 35 2.29 -12.61 19.10
CA TRP A 35 1.25 -11.76 18.53
C TRP A 35 0.02 -11.70 19.41
N SER A 36 -0.53 -10.49 19.54
CA SER A 36 -1.76 -10.20 20.26
C SER A 36 -2.64 -9.28 19.39
N GLY A 37 -3.91 -9.63 19.18
CA GLY A 37 -4.87 -8.79 18.44
C GLY A 37 -5.80 -9.55 17.49
N LYS A 38 -6.26 -8.88 16.41
CA LYS A 38 -7.19 -9.45 15.41
C LYS A 38 -6.56 -9.92 14.08
N SER A 39 -5.47 -9.29 13.61
CA SER A 39 -4.72 -9.75 12.42
C SER A 39 -3.21 -9.81 12.63
N LYS A 40 -2.64 -10.98 12.34
CA LYS A 40 -1.20 -11.26 12.33
C LYS A 40 -0.47 -10.51 11.20
N LEU A 41 -1.12 -10.40 10.04
CA LEU A 41 -0.63 -9.64 8.90
C LEU A 41 -0.50 -8.15 9.23
N TRP A 42 -1.54 -7.56 9.83
CA TRP A 42 -1.51 -6.13 10.16
C TRP A 42 -0.49 -5.83 11.26
N HIS A 43 -0.30 -6.74 12.21
CA HIS A 43 0.78 -6.63 13.18
C HIS A 43 2.17 -6.74 12.52
N ALA A 44 2.35 -7.64 11.55
CA ALA A 44 3.59 -7.73 10.78
C ALA A 44 3.90 -6.42 10.04
N ILE A 45 2.90 -5.76 9.47
CA ILE A 45 3.08 -4.53 8.69
C ILE A 45 3.23 -3.29 9.57
N PHE A 46 2.37 -3.11 10.59
CA PHE A 46 2.27 -1.86 11.37
C PHE A 46 2.91 -1.95 12.77
N GLY A 47 3.16 -3.15 13.27
CA GLY A 47 3.64 -3.39 14.63
C GLY A 47 2.53 -3.28 15.67
N ALA A 48 2.89 -3.50 16.94
CA ALA A 48 2.05 -3.22 18.10
C ALA A 48 2.62 -2.05 18.91
N LYS A 49 1.78 -1.48 19.79
CA LYS A 49 2.23 -0.50 20.78
C LYS A 49 3.28 -1.15 21.68
N GLN A 50 4.47 -0.55 21.72
CA GLN A 50 5.55 -0.97 22.59
C GLN A 50 5.21 -0.54 24.02
N TYR A 51 5.03 -1.49 24.93
CA TYR A 51 5.05 -1.22 26.36
C TYR A 51 6.33 -1.87 26.93
N GLY A 52 7.44 -1.13 27.00
CA GLY A 52 8.69 -1.60 27.61
C GLY A 52 9.71 -2.23 26.65
N ASN A 53 10.41 -3.28 27.12
CA ASN A 53 11.62 -3.87 26.49
C ASN A 53 11.32 -5.11 25.60
N GLU A 54 10.11 -5.22 25.07
CA GLU A 54 9.69 -6.40 24.29
C GLU A 54 10.31 -6.43 22.89
N VAL A 55 10.73 -7.61 22.45
CA VAL A 55 11.25 -7.85 21.08
C VAL A 55 10.09 -7.76 20.10
N VAL A 56 10.03 -6.68 19.31
CA VAL A 56 8.94 -6.46 18.35
C VAL A 56 9.16 -7.32 17.10
N GLN A 57 8.26 -8.27 16.87
CA GLN A 57 8.22 -9.07 15.65
C GLN A 57 7.38 -8.36 14.58
N SER A 58 7.91 -7.25 14.02
CA SER A 58 7.25 -6.46 12.97
C SER A 58 8.25 -5.97 11.92
N LEU A 59 7.78 -5.79 10.69
CA LEU A 59 8.52 -5.20 9.57
C LEU A 59 8.49 -3.66 9.60
N PHE A 60 7.59 -3.04 10.37
CA PHE A 60 7.41 -1.58 10.44
C PHE A 60 7.21 -0.90 9.07
N LEU A 61 6.58 -1.60 8.13
CA LEU A 61 6.30 -1.12 6.76
C LEU A 61 4.97 -0.33 6.66
N GLY A 62 4.35 0.01 7.79
CA GLY A 62 3.09 0.74 7.84
C GLY A 62 3.12 2.10 7.10
N PHE A 63 4.18 2.89 7.28
CA PHE A 63 4.32 4.16 6.57
C PHE A 63 4.49 3.95 5.04
N PRO A 64 5.43 3.12 4.56
CA PRO A 64 5.52 2.77 3.14
C PRO A 64 4.21 2.23 2.55
N PHE A 65 3.45 1.45 3.32
CA PHE A 65 2.16 0.90 2.90
C PHE A 65 1.13 2.00 2.64
N VAL A 66 0.99 2.95 3.57
CA VAL A 66 0.07 4.09 3.42
C VAL A 66 0.47 4.95 2.22
N VAL A 67 1.78 5.21 2.03
CA VAL A 67 2.28 5.94 0.87
C VAL A 67 1.94 5.23 -0.44
N GLY A 68 2.10 3.89 -0.50
CA GLY A 68 1.72 3.09 -1.66
C GLY A 68 0.24 3.23 -2.03
N ILE A 69 -0.65 3.18 -1.02
CA ILE A 69 -2.10 3.38 -1.23
C ILE A 69 -2.37 4.79 -1.77
N LEU A 70 -1.78 5.83 -1.18
CA LEU A 70 -1.97 7.21 -1.62
C LEU A 70 -1.50 7.42 -3.07
N LEU A 71 -0.35 6.86 -3.45
CA LEU A 71 0.13 6.91 -4.83
C LEU A 71 -0.83 6.20 -5.79
N THR A 72 -1.36 5.04 -5.39
CA THR A 72 -2.35 4.30 -6.18
C THR A 72 -3.59 5.16 -6.45
N LEU A 73 -4.14 5.76 -5.40
CA LEU A 73 -5.34 6.60 -5.49
C LEU A 73 -5.09 7.86 -6.32
N LEU A 74 -3.96 8.53 -6.14
CA LEU A 74 -3.59 9.71 -6.92
C LEU A 74 -3.44 9.38 -8.41
N GLY A 75 -2.76 8.28 -8.74
CA GLY A 75 -2.64 7.81 -10.12
C GLY A 75 -3.99 7.49 -10.74
N LEU A 76 -4.88 6.83 -9.98
CA LEU A 76 -6.23 6.50 -10.42
C LEU A 76 -7.10 7.75 -10.65
N ILE A 77 -6.99 8.77 -9.80
CA ILE A 77 -7.69 10.06 -10.00
C ILE A 77 -7.23 10.72 -11.31
N ILE A 78 -5.91 10.77 -11.57
CA ILE A 78 -5.36 11.35 -12.81
C ILE A 78 -5.90 10.61 -14.03
N LEU A 79 -5.89 9.27 -14.01
CA LEU A 79 -6.41 8.45 -15.10
C LEU A 79 -7.92 8.63 -15.29
N GLY A 80 -8.69 8.66 -14.20
CA GLY A 80 -10.13 8.86 -14.23
C GLY A 80 -10.54 10.21 -14.80
N GLN A 81 -9.81 11.28 -14.46
CA GLN A 81 -10.03 12.60 -15.04
C GLN A 81 -9.76 12.61 -16.55
N GLU A 82 -8.69 11.98 -17.01
CA GLU A 82 -8.39 11.94 -18.44
C GLU A 82 -9.34 11.03 -19.23
N TYR A 83 -9.81 9.95 -18.60
CA TYR A 83 -10.85 9.10 -19.17
C TYR A 83 -12.15 9.90 -19.36
N TYR A 84 -12.61 10.59 -18.31
CA TYR A 84 -13.81 11.42 -18.37
C TYR A 84 -13.70 12.53 -19.42
N LYS A 85 -12.55 13.19 -19.50
CA LYS A 85 -12.31 14.24 -20.50
C LYS A 85 -12.38 13.68 -21.92
N THR A 86 -11.71 12.57 -22.18
CA THR A 86 -11.72 11.92 -23.51
C THR A 86 -13.15 11.55 -23.92
N PHE A 87 -13.91 10.96 -23.00
CA PHE A 87 -15.31 10.60 -23.24
C PHE A 87 -16.20 11.82 -23.52
N LYS A 88 -16.00 12.92 -22.80
CA LYS A 88 -16.75 14.17 -23.01
C LYS A 88 -16.42 14.83 -24.35
N ASP A 89 -15.15 14.83 -24.76
CA ASP A 89 -14.71 15.44 -26.00
C ASP A 89 -15.14 14.62 -27.25
N GLU A 90 -15.49 13.34 -27.08
CA GLU A 90 -16.02 12.44 -28.12
C GLU A 90 -17.57 12.43 -28.22
N SER A 91 -18.28 13.10 -27.30
CA SER A 91 -19.76 13.22 -27.26
C SER A 91 -20.26 14.56 -27.81
#